data_AF-A0A837HJ66-F1
#
_entry.id   AF-A0A837HJ66-F1
#
_cell.length_a   1.000
_cell.length_b   1.000
_cell.length_c   1.000
_cell.angle_alpha   90.00
_cell.angle_beta   90.00
_cell.angle_gamma   90.00
#
_symmetry.space_group_name_H-M   'P 1'
#
loop_
_entity.id
_entity.type
_entity.pdbx_description
1 polymer ?
#
loop_
_entity_poly.entity_id
_entity_poly.type
_entity_poly.pdbx_seq_one_letter_code
_entity_poly.pdbx_strand_id
1 'polypeptide(L)'
;MLDFGCGNGRLLDSLEIENIVYKGVDPVPEFINIARQKYQDVTAFDQSARGLAIKTKRSMEFKVMDFDVDDFKIDFPDKYFNHIFAIAVFHHLPSRELRKNVLIFFREE
;
A
#
# COMPACT_ATOMS: atom_id res chain seq x y z
N MET A 1 3.95 3.82 -5.70
CA MET A 1 4.44 2.76 -4.79
C MET A 1 3.25 1.93 -4.34
N LEU A 2 3.38 0.61 -4.38
CA LEU A 2 2.43 -0.33 -3.81
C LEU A 2 2.99 -0.89 -2.49
N ASP A 3 2.16 -0.95 -1.46
CA ASP A 3 2.41 -1.66 -0.21
C ASP A 3 1.39 -2.79 -0.08
N PHE A 4 1.83 -4.00 -0.43
CA PHE A 4 1.03 -5.21 -0.50
C PHE A 4 1.03 -5.93 0.84
N GLY A 5 -0.16 -6.05 1.44
CA GLY A 5 -0.30 -6.43 2.84
C GLY A 5 0.05 -5.27 3.78
N CYS A 6 -0.46 -4.07 3.50
CA CYS A 6 -0.08 -2.87 4.23
C CYS A 6 -0.52 -2.88 5.70
N GLY A 7 -1.44 -3.76 6.10
CA GLY A 7 -2.06 -3.76 7.41
C GLY A 7 -2.64 -2.39 7.74
N ASN A 8 -2.32 -1.87 8.92
CA ASN A 8 -2.71 -0.53 9.36
C ASN A 8 -1.85 0.61 8.78
N GLY A 9 -1.00 0.31 7.79
CA GLY A 9 -0.18 1.29 7.07
C GLY A 9 1.08 1.73 7.80
N ARG A 10 1.61 0.96 8.77
CA ARG A 10 2.79 1.33 9.58
C ARG A 10 4.06 1.60 8.77
N LEU A 11 4.22 1.02 7.57
CA LEU A 11 5.37 1.30 6.71
C LEU A 11 5.51 2.80 6.41
N LEU A 12 4.39 3.49 6.19
CA LEU A 12 4.37 4.92 5.89
C LEU A 12 5.00 5.79 6.98
N ASP A 13 4.90 5.40 8.26
CA ASP A 13 5.53 6.12 9.37
C ASP A 13 7.06 6.12 9.27
N SER A 14 7.62 5.12 8.58
CA SER A 14 9.07 4.93 8.41
C SER A 14 9.58 5.43 7.05
N LEU A 15 8.70 5.88 6.16
CA LEU A 15 9.08 6.36 4.83
C LEU A 15 9.33 7.87 4.86
N GLU A 16 10.58 8.28 4.70
CA GLU A 16 11.01 9.69 4.54
C GLU A 16 11.09 10.08 3.06
N ILE A 17 9.97 9.95 2.33
CA ILE A 17 9.89 10.28 0.89
C ILE A 17 9.01 11.52 0.66
N GLU A 18 9.56 12.58 0.07
CA GLU A 18 8.88 13.88 -0.08
C GLU A 18 7.81 13.90 -1.19
N ASN A 19 7.92 13.01 -2.18
CA ASN A 19 6.99 12.91 -3.31
C ASN A 19 6.59 11.46 -3.54
N ILE A 20 5.45 11.05 -2.97
CA ILE A 20 4.97 9.68 -3.06
C ILE A 20 3.50 9.64 -3.43
N VAL A 21 3.19 8.82 -4.44
CA VAL A 21 1.85 8.28 -4.67
C VAL A 21 1.86 6.87 -4.10
N TYR A 22 1.25 6.72 -2.93
CA TYR A 22 1.20 5.48 -2.16
C TYR A 22 -0.15 4.79 -2.33
N LYS A 23 -0.12 3.50 -2.61
CA LYS A 23 -1.28 2.61 -2.60
C LYS A 23 -1.03 1.50 -1.58
N GLY A 24 -1.84 1.44 -0.53
CA GLY A 24 -1.80 0.36 0.45
C GLY A 24 -2.97 -0.61 0.23
N VAL A 25 -2.68 -1.91 0.20
CA VAL A 25 -3.70 -2.95 0.05
C VAL A 25 -3.56 -4.03 1.11
N ASP A 26 -4.69 -4.49 1.65
CA ASP A 26 -4.73 -5.54 2.69
C ASP A 26 -6.07 -6.27 2.62
N PRO A 27 -6.12 -7.60 2.82
CA PRO A 27 -7.38 -8.34 2.78
C PRO A 27 -8.27 -8.09 3.99
N VAL A 28 -7.76 -7.52 5.09
CA VAL A 28 -8.51 -7.30 6.32
C VAL A 28 -9.14 -5.89 6.31
N PRO A 29 -10.47 -5.76 6.14
CA PRO A 29 -11.12 -4.45 6.02
C PRO A 29 -10.92 -3.55 7.25
N GLU A 30 -10.83 -4.15 8.44
CA GLU A 30 -10.60 -3.44 9.70
C GLU A 30 -9.26 -2.71 9.69
N PHE A 31 -8.20 -3.33 9.18
CA PHE A 31 -6.89 -2.69 9.06
C PHE A 31 -6.92 -1.54 8.05
N ILE A 32 -7.61 -1.72 6.92
CA ILE A 32 -7.80 -0.66 5.94
C ILE A 32 -8.57 0.52 6.53
N ASN A 33 -9.61 0.27 7.34
CA ASN A 33 -10.35 1.32 8.01
C ASN A 33 -9.48 2.08 9.02
N ILE A 34 -8.66 1.37 9.81
CA ILE A 34 -7.68 1.98 10.72
C ILE A 34 -6.69 2.84 9.95
N ALA A 35 -6.14 2.34 8.83
CA ALA A 35 -5.20 3.08 8.01
C ALA A 35 -5.84 4.35 7.41
N ARG A 36 -7.04 4.24 6.83
CA ARG A 36 -7.79 5.38 6.28
C ARG A 36 -8.04 6.45 7.34
N GLN A 37 -8.45 6.07 8.54
CA GLN A 37 -8.67 7.01 9.65
C GLN A 37 -7.36 7.66 10.09
N LYS A 38 -6.30 6.86 10.28
CA LYS A 38 -4.98 7.33 10.69
C LYS A 38 -4.40 8.37 9.73
N TYR A 39 -4.68 8.22 8.44
CA TYR A 39 -4.13 9.08 7.38
C TYR A 39 -5.18 9.96 6.69
N GLN A 40 -6.35 10.15 7.31
CA GLN A 40 -7.46 10.94 6.77
C GLN A 40 -7.06 12.42 6.56
N ASP A 41 -6.17 12.93 7.42
CA ASP A 41 -5.77 14.34 7.47
C ASP A 41 -4.48 14.66 6.67
N VAL A 42 -3.87 13.69 5.98
CA VAL A 42 -2.59 13.91 5.25
C VAL A 42 -2.80 14.72 3.94
N THR A 43 -4.03 15.17 3.68
CA THR A 43 -4.32 16.19 2.64
C THR A 43 -4.13 17.63 3.16
N ALA A 44 -3.93 17.85 4.45
CA ALA A 44 -3.75 19.17 5.04
C ALA A 44 -2.49 19.23 5.92
N PHE A 45 -1.42 19.83 5.38
CA PHE A 45 -0.24 20.31 6.12
C PHE A 45 0.40 19.30 7.09
N ASP A 46 1.46 18.63 6.61
CA ASP A 46 2.43 17.99 7.51
C ASP A 46 3.09 19.05 8.43
N GLN A 47 2.53 19.23 9.62
CA GLN A 47 3.17 19.99 10.72
C GLN A 47 3.98 19.07 11.65
N SER A 48 4.08 17.77 11.35
CA SER A 48 4.66 16.79 12.27
C SER A 48 6.16 16.57 12.06
N ALA A 49 6.72 16.95 10.91
CA ALA A 49 8.16 17.09 10.75
C ALA A 49 8.66 18.44 11.28
N ARG A 50 8.80 18.55 12.61
CA ARG A 50 9.64 19.56 13.32
C ARG A 50 9.75 20.94 12.63
N GLY A 51 8.66 21.72 12.61
CA GLY A 51 8.77 23.17 12.45
C GLY A 51 9.35 23.71 11.14
N LEU A 52 9.34 22.94 10.05
CA LEU A 52 9.58 23.48 8.72
C LEU A 52 8.45 23.00 7.81
N ALA A 53 7.66 23.94 7.29
CA ALA A 53 6.57 23.65 6.35
C ALA A 53 7.16 23.14 5.01
N ILE A 54 7.52 21.87 4.96
CA ILE A 54 7.89 21.21 3.72
C ILE A 54 6.58 20.87 3.01
N LYS A 55 6.38 21.49 1.86
CA LYS A 55 5.23 21.30 0.98
C LYS A 55 5.33 19.93 0.29
N THR A 56 5.34 18.83 1.05
CA THR A 56 5.47 17.47 0.50
C THR A 56 4.19 17.08 -0.24
N LYS A 57 4.31 16.67 -1.50
CA LYS A 57 3.18 16.21 -2.30
C LYS A 57 3.01 14.70 -2.07
N ARG A 58 2.39 14.34 -0.95
CA ARG A 58 2.00 12.96 -0.64
C ARG A 58 0.55 12.72 -1.05
N SER A 59 0.31 11.64 -1.79
CA SER A 59 -1.03 11.14 -2.11
C SER A 59 -1.10 9.69 -1.67
N MET A 60 -2.11 9.35 -0.88
CA MET A 60 -2.26 8.03 -0.26
C MET A 60 -3.66 7.50 -0.50
N GLU A 61 -3.76 6.25 -0.91
CA GLU A 61 -5.03 5.53 -1.02
C GLU A 61 -4.87 4.14 -0.40
N PHE A 62 -5.88 3.73 0.38
CA PHE A 62 -5.94 2.39 0.97
C PHE A 62 -7.15 1.64 0.41
N LYS A 63 -6.95 0.40 -0.06
CA LYS A 63 -8.01 -0.45 -0.61
C LYS A 63 -8.02 -1.82 0.08
N VAL A 64 -9.22 -2.35 0.27
CA VAL A 64 -9.36 -3.76 0.64
C VAL A 64 -8.99 -4.58 -0.59
N MET A 65 -8.13 -5.56 -0.39
CA MET A 65 -7.74 -6.51 -1.43
C MET A 65 -8.67 -7.71 -1.34
N ASP A 66 -9.34 -8.02 -2.45
CA ASP A 66 -10.09 -9.27 -2.54
C ASP A 66 -9.17 -10.37 -3.07
N PHE A 67 -9.15 -11.51 -2.39
CA PHE A 67 -8.53 -12.73 -2.90
C PHE A 67 -9.65 -13.59 -3.44
N ASP A 68 -10.07 -13.35 -4.68
CA ASP A 68 -10.89 -14.35 -5.33
C ASP A 68 -9.99 -15.56 -5.62
N VAL A 69 -10.47 -16.74 -5.26
CA VAL A 69 -9.69 -17.97 -5.28
C VAL A 69 -9.14 -18.18 -6.68
N ASP A 70 -7.82 -18.03 -6.81
CA ASP A 70 -6.97 -18.21 -8.00
C ASP A 70 -6.68 -16.98 -8.86
N ASP A 71 -7.34 -15.83 -8.66
CA ASP A 71 -7.09 -14.63 -9.47
C ASP A 71 -6.87 -13.38 -8.60
N PHE A 72 -5.64 -12.87 -8.63
CA PHE A 72 -5.31 -11.59 -8.02
C PHE A 72 -5.45 -10.51 -9.09
N LYS A 73 -6.50 -9.70 -9.01
CA LYS A 73 -6.68 -8.53 -9.87
C LYS A 73 -6.66 -7.27 -9.05
N ILE A 74 -5.79 -6.36 -9.47
CA ILE A 74 -5.87 -4.98 -9.07
C ILE A 74 -5.94 -4.15 -10.35
N ASP A 75 -6.97 -3.33 -10.46
CA ASP A 75 -7.17 -2.42 -11.60
C ASP A 75 -6.21 -1.23 -11.50
N PHE A 76 -4.96 -1.43 -11.92
CA PHE A 76 -4.03 -0.36 -12.24
C PHE A 76 -3.54 -0.50 -13.69
N PRO A 77 -3.16 0.62 -14.35
CA PRO A 77 -2.51 0.54 -15.65
C PRO A 77 -1.23 -0.29 -15.61
N ASP A 78 -0.84 -0.91 -16.72
CA ASP A 78 0.44 -1.62 -16.81
C ASP A 78 1.61 -0.72 -16.38
N LYS A 79 2.52 -1.27 -15.56
CA LYS A 79 3.73 -0.60 -15.07
C LYS A 79 3.44 0.68 -14.30
N TYR A 80 2.42 0.63 -13.44
CA TYR A 80 2.00 1.79 -12.66
C TYR A 80 2.91 2.02 -11.45
N PHE A 81 3.57 0.98 -10.94
CA PHE A 81 4.34 1.05 -9.71
C PHE A 81 5.85 1.00 -9.91
N ASN A 82 6.54 2.06 -9.50
CA ASN A 82 8.02 2.08 -9.49
C ASN A 82 8.63 1.19 -8.38
N HIS A 83 7.88 0.95 -7.31
CA HIS A 83 8.31 0.19 -6.14
C HIS A 83 7.12 -0.55 -5.54
N ILE A 84 7.35 -1.83 -5.20
CA ILE A 84 6.40 -2.70 -4.53
C ILE A 84 7.04 -3.19 -3.23
N PHE A 85 6.34 -3.00 -2.12
CA PHE A 85 6.66 -3.58 -0.82
C PHE A 85 5.72 -4.75 -0.54
N ALA A 86 6.26 -5.83 0.01
CA ALA A 86 5.49 -7.02 0.41
C ALA A 86 6.09 -7.59 1.70
N ILE A 87 5.97 -6.83 2.79
CA ILE A 87 6.65 -7.13 4.05
C ILE A 87 5.86 -8.18 4.83
N ALA A 88 6.46 -9.35 5.05
CA ALA A 88 5.88 -10.40 5.89
C ALA A 88 4.43 -10.79 5.51
N VAL A 89 4.08 -10.76 4.23
CA VAL A 89 2.71 -11.03 3.74
C VAL A 89 2.54 -12.40 3.09
N PHE A 90 3.59 -12.94 2.44
CA PHE A 90 3.48 -14.16 1.62
C PHE A 90 3.05 -15.41 2.39
N HIS A 91 3.36 -15.50 3.68
CA HIS A 91 2.96 -16.64 4.51
C HIS A 91 1.49 -16.62 4.91
N HIS A 92 0.76 -15.51 4.65
CA HIS A 92 -0.69 -15.44 4.81
C HIS A 92 -1.46 -15.84 3.54
N LEU A 93 -0.79 -15.96 2.39
CA LEU A 93 -1.42 -16.37 1.14
C LEU A 93 -1.71 -17.88 1.14
N PRO A 94 -2.98 -18.32 0.98
CA PRO A 94 -3.41 -19.69 1.26
C PRO A 94 -2.77 -20.77 0.36
N SER A 95 -2.48 -20.45 -0.90
CA SER A 95 -2.02 -21.45 -1.87
C SER A 95 -0.66 -21.12 -2.50
N ARG A 96 0.04 -22.15 -2.95
CA ARG A 96 1.29 -21.99 -3.72
C ARG A 96 1.04 -21.27 -5.04
N GLU A 97 -0.09 -21.54 -5.68
CA GLU A 97 -0.45 -20.91 -6.95
C GLU A 97 -0.75 -19.42 -6.77
N LEU A 98 -1.51 -19.04 -5.75
CA LEU A 98 -1.74 -17.62 -5.44
C LEU A 98 -0.43 -16.88 -5.15
N ARG A 99 0.49 -17.48 -4.38
CA ARG A 99 1.84 -16.90 -4.15
C ARG A 99 2.60 -16.69 -5.46
N LYS A 100 2.54 -17.64 -6.41
CA LYS A 100 3.18 -17.48 -7.72
C LYS A 100 2.51 -16.39 -8.54
N ASN A 101 1.18 -16.35 -8.57
CA ASN A 101 0.42 -15.34 -9.34
C ASN A 101 0.75 -13.93 -8.86
N VAL A 102 0.84 -13.72 -7.54
CA VAL A 102 1.26 -12.43 -6.96
C VAL A 102 2.71 -12.08 -7.38
N LEU A 103 3.64 -13.04 -7.40
CA LEU A 103 5.02 -12.79 -7.87
C LEU A 103 5.08 -12.49 -9.38
N ILE A 104 4.23 -13.12 -10.18
CA ILE A 104 4.12 -12.83 -11.62
C ILE A 104 3.61 -11.42 -11.83
N PHE A 105 2.55 -11.02 -11.12
CA PHE A 105 2.05 -9.65 -11.11
C PHE A 105 3.15 -8.65 -10.72
N PHE A 106 3.89 -8.88 -9.63
CA PHE A 106 4.98 -7.98 -9.22
C PHE A 106 6.11 -7.83 -10.24
N ARG A 107 6.30 -8.82 -11.12
CA ARG A 107 7.30 -8.78 -12.18
C ARG A 107 6.81 -7.98 -13.40
N GLU A 108 5.50 -7.94 -13.60
CA GLU A 108 4.85 -7.33 -14.76
C GLU A 108 4.56 -5.83 -14.55
N GLU A 109 4.45 -5.41 -13.28
CA GLU A 109 4.54 -4.02 -12.82
C GLU A 109 5.96 -3.44 -12.85
#